data_AF-A0A3M1P1L0-F1
#
_entry.id   AF-A0A3M1P1L0-F1
#
_cell.length_a   1.000
_cell.length_b   1.000
_cell.length_c   1.000
_cell.angle_alpha   90.00
_cell.angle_beta   90.00
_cell.angle_gamma   90.00
#
_symmetry.space_group_name_H-M   'P 1'
#
loop_
_entity.id
_entity.type
_entity.pdbx_description
1 polymer ?
#
loop_
_entity_poly.entity_id
_entity_poly.type
_entity_poly.pdbx_seq_one_letter_code
_entity_poly.pdbx_strand_id
1 'polypeptide(L)'
;MKRVLAMALVAVAVAASACVGTSRVKIQDIVDQPSKYNEQEVKIKGTVVQTFAVPLLGQSLVRVDDGTGTIWVKPRERVYFKGDKIEVIGKVKIGLTIANKNFGFIVIEREPKR
;
A
#
# COMPACT_ATOMS: atom_id res chain seq x y z
N MET A 1 43.73 -8.52 -1.81
CA MET A 1 43.13 -7.18 -2.05
C MET A 1 42.14 -7.13 -3.21
N LYS A 2 42.35 -7.84 -4.34
CA LYS A 2 41.43 -7.83 -5.50
C LYS A 2 40.06 -8.51 -5.28
N ARG A 3 39.98 -9.48 -4.34
CA ARG A 3 38.74 -10.20 -4.00
C ARG A 3 37.75 -9.40 -3.15
N VAL A 4 38.24 -8.46 -2.36
CA VAL A 4 37.40 -7.62 -1.48
C VAL A 4 36.71 -6.51 -2.29
N LEU A 5 37.40 -5.98 -3.31
CA LEU A 5 36.81 -5.01 -4.25
C LEU A 5 35.67 -5.62 -5.08
N ALA A 6 35.82 -6.87 -5.52
CA ALA A 6 34.80 -7.56 -6.32
C ALA A 6 33.51 -7.84 -5.51
N MET A 7 33.63 -8.07 -4.20
CA MET A 7 32.49 -8.35 -3.32
C MET A 7 31.72 -7.08 -2.96
N ALA A 8 32.39 -5.92 -2.90
CA ALA A 8 31.76 -4.63 -2.67
C ALA A 8 30.95 -4.13 -3.89
N LEU A 9 31.40 -4.45 -5.11
CA LEU A 9 30.71 -4.05 -6.35
C LEU A 9 29.41 -4.82 -6.61
N VAL A 10 29.27 -6.05 -6.12
CA VAL A 10 28.03 -6.85 -6.25
C VAL A 10 26.97 -6.43 -5.23
N ALA A 11 27.36 -5.95 -4.05
CA ALA A 11 26.41 -5.49 -3.02
C ALA A 11 25.67 -4.19 -3.39
N VAL A 12 26.25 -3.34 -4.26
CA VAL A 12 25.63 -2.08 -4.68
C VAL A 12 24.63 -2.27 -5.83
N ALA A 13 24.75 -3.33 -6.63
CA ALA A 13 23.87 -3.59 -7.77
C ALA A 13 22.47 -4.13 -7.37
N VAL A 14 22.33 -4.74 -6.19
CA VAL A 14 21.05 -5.33 -5.73
C VAL A 14 20.13 -4.29 -5.06
N ALA A 15 20.64 -3.09 -4.75
CA ALA A 15 19.84 -2.02 -4.13
C ALA A 15 19.09 -1.12 -5.13
N ALA A 16 19.34 -1.25 -6.44
CA ALA A 16 18.85 -0.31 -7.45
C ALA A 16 17.49 -0.67 -8.09
N SER A 17 16.91 -1.84 -7.79
CA SER A 17 15.69 -2.33 -8.46
C SER A 17 14.36 -1.95 -7.78
N ALA A 18 14.37 -1.18 -6.69
CA ALA A 18 13.15 -0.84 -5.94
C ALA A 18 12.43 0.45 -6.40
N CYS A 19 12.84 1.06 -7.51
CA CYS A 19 12.20 2.28 -8.05
C CYS A 19 11.86 2.14 -9.55
N VAL A 20 11.28 1.01 -9.94
CA VAL A 20 10.54 0.93 -11.20
C VAL A 20 9.15 1.49 -10.91
N GLY A 21 8.77 2.56 -11.61
CA GLY A 21 7.60 3.38 -11.32
C GLY A 21 6.38 2.57 -10.89
N THR A 22 5.84 2.88 -9.71
CA THR A 22 4.69 2.17 -9.13
C THR A 22 3.51 2.30 -10.09
N SER A 23 3.30 1.25 -10.88
CA SER A 23 2.27 1.22 -11.90
C SER A 23 0.89 1.16 -11.24
N ARG A 24 -0.10 1.82 -11.85
CA ARG A 24 -1.46 1.82 -11.32
C ARG A 24 -2.05 0.42 -11.47
N VAL A 25 -2.52 -0.15 -10.37
CA VAL A 25 -3.13 -1.50 -10.32
C VAL A 25 -4.62 -1.35 -10.05
N LYS A 26 -5.45 -2.19 -10.70
CA LYS A 26 -6.87 -2.27 -10.39
C LYS A 26 -7.06 -3.00 -9.07
N ILE A 27 -8.00 -2.54 -8.26
CA ILE A 27 -8.25 -3.14 -6.95
C ILE A 27 -8.67 -4.62 -7.10
N GLN A 28 -9.47 -4.94 -8.12
CA GLN A 28 -9.89 -6.33 -8.36
C GLN A 28 -8.71 -7.29 -8.57
N ASP A 29 -7.65 -6.87 -9.28
CA ASP A 29 -6.47 -7.71 -9.52
C ASP A 29 -5.78 -8.09 -8.19
N ILE A 30 -5.75 -7.16 -7.23
CA ILE A 30 -5.18 -7.38 -5.89
C ILE A 30 -6.06 -8.36 -5.11
N VAL A 31 -7.38 -8.21 -5.18
CA VAL A 31 -8.33 -9.07 -4.47
C VAL A 31 -8.35 -10.49 -5.04
N ASP A 32 -8.22 -10.65 -6.36
CA ASP A 32 -8.22 -11.95 -7.03
C ASP A 32 -6.90 -12.71 -6.84
N GLN A 33 -5.77 -12.00 -6.76
CA GLN A 33 -4.42 -12.58 -6.66
C GLN A 33 -3.62 -12.03 -5.47
N PRO A 34 -4.15 -12.07 -4.24
CA PRO A 34 -3.56 -11.35 -3.11
C PRO A 34 -2.12 -11.79 -2.81
N SER A 35 -1.83 -13.08 -2.91
CA SER A 35 -0.48 -13.64 -2.68
C SER A 35 0.58 -13.08 -3.64
N LYS A 36 0.19 -12.72 -4.87
CA LYS A 36 1.08 -12.09 -5.86
C LYS A 36 1.47 -10.68 -5.44
N TYR A 37 0.53 -9.94 -4.85
CA TYR A 37 0.72 -8.55 -4.47
C TYR A 37 1.22 -8.37 -3.05
N ASN A 38 1.22 -9.41 -2.20
CA ASN A 38 1.67 -9.31 -0.82
C ASN A 38 3.09 -8.73 -0.72
N GLU A 39 3.28 -7.77 0.20
CA GLU A 39 4.49 -6.97 0.38
C GLU A 39 4.92 -6.10 -0.83
N GLN A 40 4.21 -6.14 -1.95
CA GLN A 40 4.48 -5.31 -3.11
C GLN A 40 3.94 -3.90 -2.92
N GLU A 41 4.69 -2.93 -3.43
CA GLU A 41 4.23 -1.55 -3.52
C GLU A 41 3.34 -1.39 -4.76
N VAL A 42 2.13 -0.87 -4.54
CA VAL A 42 1.14 -0.64 -5.59
C VAL A 42 0.64 0.80 -5.54
N LYS A 43 0.18 1.29 -6.69
CA LYS A 43 -0.54 2.55 -6.79
C LYS A 43 -1.99 2.26 -7.11
N ILE A 44 -2.91 2.74 -6.27
CA ILE A 44 -4.36 2.64 -6.50
C ILE A 44 -4.97 4.04 -6.52
N LYS A 45 -6.09 4.21 -7.23
CA LYS A 45 -6.85 5.46 -7.22
C LYS A 45 -8.33 5.17 -7.36
N GLY A 46 -9.13 5.75 -6.47
CA GLY A 46 -10.56 5.50 -6.36
C GLY A 46 -11.26 6.50 -5.47
N THR A 47 -12.50 6.19 -5.10
CA THR A 47 -13.35 6.98 -4.23
C THR A 47 -13.52 6.29 -2.88
N VAL A 48 -13.43 7.03 -1.78
CA VAL A 48 -13.69 6.50 -0.45
C VAL A 48 -15.19 6.23 -0.28
N VAL A 49 -15.55 4.98 -0.04
CA VAL A 49 -16.95 4.55 0.15
C VAL A 49 -17.32 4.32 1.61
N GLN A 50 -16.32 4.09 2.48
CA GLN A 50 -16.49 3.88 3.91
C GLN A 50 -15.26 4.37 4.67
N THR A 51 -15.47 5.01 5.82
CA THR A 51 -14.40 5.46 6.72
C THR A 51 -14.63 4.86 8.10
N PHE A 52 -13.59 4.27 8.67
CA PHE A 52 -13.49 3.90 10.08
C PHE A 52 -12.36 4.72 10.70
N ALA A 53 -12.70 5.82 11.35
CA ALA A 53 -11.74 6.71 12.00
C ALA A 53 -11.72 6.47 13.51
N VAL A 54 -10.54 6.62 14.11
CA VAL A 54 -10.36 6.73 15.56
C VAL A 54 -9.79 8.13 15.83
N PRO A 55 -10.65 9.16 15.99
CA PRO A 55 -10.22 10.56 16.03
C PRO A 55 -9.16 10.85 17.10
N LEU A 56 -9.28 10.21 18.27
CA LEU A 56 -8.36 10.39 19.39
C LEU A 56 -6.91 9.92 19.09
N LEU A 57 -6.73 9.04 18.11
CA LEU A 57 -5.42 8.51 17.73
C LEU A 57 -4.92 9.06 16.39
N GLY A 58 -5.69 9.92 15.71
CA GLY A 58 -5.37 10.38 14.36
C GLY A 58 -5.27 9.26 13.32
N GLN A 59 -5.78 8.07 13.62
CA GLN A 59 -5.71 6.90 12.74
C GLN A 59 -7.05 6.67 12.05
N SER A 60 -6.99 6.19 10.80
CA SER A 60 -8.19 5.78 10.08
C SER A 60 -7.91 4.55 9.21
N LEU A 61 -8.97 3.82 8.92
CA LEU A 61 -9.05 2.85 7.83
C LEU A 61 -10.14 3.30 6.90
N VAL A 62 -9.85 3.38 5.61
CA VAL A 62 -10.81 3.81 4.60
C VAL A 62 -10.96 2.74 3.55
N ARG A 63 -12.19 2.43 3.17
CA ARG A 63 -12.49 1.51 2.08
C ARG A 63 -12.60 2.32 0.80
N VAL A 64 -11.78 1.98 -0.18
CA VAL A 64 -11.65 2.66 -1.46
C VAL A 64 -12.23 1.78 -2.56
N ASP A 65 -13.00 2.38 -3.45
CA ASP A 65 -13.59 1.76 -4.64
C ASP A 65 -13.04 2.41 -5.91
N ASP A 66 -12.48 1.64 -6.84
CA ASP A 66 -11.95 2.11 -8.13
C ASP A 66 -12.86 1.80 -9.33
N GLY A 67 -14.06 1.28 -9.07
CA GLY A 67 -15.03 0.80 -10.06
C GLY A 67 -14.83 -0.67 -10.45
N THR A 68 -13.73 -1.32 -10.04
CA THR A 68 -13.49 -2.75 -10.28
C THR A 68 -13.64 -3.59 -9.03
N GLY A 69 -13.32 -3.02 -7.87
CA GLY A 69 -13.47 -3.67 -6.58
C GLY A 69 -13.21 -2.69 -5.44
N THR A 70 -13.26 -3.20 -4.21
CA THR A 70 -13.00 -2.38 -3.00
C THR A 70 -11.92 -2.96 -2.12
N ILE A 71 -11.06 -2.11 -1.56
CA ILE A 71 -9.99 -2.51 -0.63
C ILE A 71 -9.88 -1.56 0.56
N TRP A 72 -9.44 -2.07 1.70
CA TRP A 72 -9.09 -1.25 2.86
C TRP A 72 -7.72 -0.61 2.67
N VAL A 73 -7.65 0.67 2.99
CA VAL A 73 -6.43 1.46 3.01
C VAL A 73 -6.24 1.97 4.43
N LYS A 74 -4.99 1.90 4.92
CA LYS A 74 -4.55 2.60 6.13
C LYS A 74 -3.75 3.84 5.71
N PRO A 75 -4.35 5.04 5.72
CA PRO A 75 -3.63 6.28 5.48
C PRO A 75 -2.63 6.57 6.60
N ARG A 76 -1.55 7.29 6.30
CA ARG A 76 -0.53 7.64 7.31
C ARG A 76 -0.79 8.99 7.99
N GLU A 77 -0.98 10.04 7.22
CA GLU A 77 -0.93 11.42 7.74
C GLU A 77 -2.26 12.15 7.69
N ARG A 78 -3.24 11.61 6.96
CA ARG A 78 -4.51 12.29 6.67
C ARG A 78 -5.68 11.36 6.94
N VAL A 79 -6.77 11.92 7.43
CA VAL A 79 -8.06 11.23 7.51
C VAL A 79 -8.84 11.57 6.25
N TYR A 80 -9.37 10.54 5.59
CA TYR A 80 -10.25 10.71 4.43
C TYR A 80 -11.69 10.40 4.78
N PHE A 81 -12.61 11.12 4.16
CA PHE A 81 -14.05 11.00 4.35
C PHE A 81 -14.72 10.35 3.14
N LYS A 82 -15.91 9.79 3.37
CA LYS A 82 -16.72 9.21 2.30
C LYS A 82 -16.98 10.26 1.21
N GLY A 83 -16.71 9.89 -0.04
CA GLY A 83 -16.81 10.77 -1.21
C GLY A 83 -15.46 11.33 -1.68
N ASP A 84 -14.41 11.27 -0.86
CA ASP A 84 -13.09 11.75 -1.26
C ASP A 84 -12.52 10.89 -2.40
N LYS A 85 -11.98 11.55 -3.42
CA LYS A 85 -11.20 10.90 -4.49
C LYS A 85 -9.73 10.92 -4.12
N ILE A 86 -9.12 9.74 -4.00
CA ILE A 86 -7.76 9.61 -3.51
C ILE A 86 -6.90 8.78 -4.46
N GLU A 87 -5.61 9.10 -4.53
CA GLU A 87 -4.55 8.25 -5.09
C GLU A 87 -3.61 7.86 -3.95
N VAL A 88 -3.35 6.57 -3.82
CA VAL A 88 -2.55 6.01 -2.73
C VAL A 88 -1.46 5.14 -3.30
N ILE A 89 -0.23 5.38 -2.86
CA ILE A 89 0.91 4.50 -3.10
C ILE A 89 1.21 3.82 -1.78
N GLY A 90 1.25 2.49 -1.76
CA GLY A 90 1.42 1.76 -0.52
C GLY A 90 1.73 0.29 -0.72
N LYS A 91 2.10 -0.37 0.37
CA LYS A 91 2.36 -1.82 0.37
C LYS A 91 1.10 -2.61 0.66
N VAL A 92 0.82 -3.63 -0.14
CA VAL A 92 -0.25 -4.58 0.13
C VAL A 92 0.18 -5.52 1.26
N LYS A 93 -0.73 -5.77 2.20
CA LYS A 93 -0.56 -6.66 3.34
C LYS A 93 -1.79 -7.57 3.44
N ILE A 94 -1.57 -8.87 3.54
CA ILE A 94 -2.64 -9.87 3.76
C ILE A 94 -2.79 -10.13 5.26
N GLY A 95 -4.04 -10.33 5.72
CA GLY A 95 -4.33 -10.91 7.02
C GLY A 95 -4.22 -9.94 8.20
N LEU A 96 -4.37 -8.63 7.97
CA LEU A 96 -4.31 -7.66 9.05
C LEU A 96 -5.60 -7.68 9.90
N THR A 97 -5.41 -7.93 11.19
CA THR A 97 -6.43 -7.70 12.22
C THR A 97 -6.16 -6.36 12.88
N ILE A 98 -7.13 -5.44 12.87
CA ILE A 98 -7.02 -4.14 13.53
C ILE A 98 -8.23 -3.99 14.45
N ALA A 99 -8.01 -3.62 15.71
CA ALA A 99 -9.08 -3.46 16.71
C ALA A 99 -10.05 -4.66 16.79
N ASN A 100 -9.51 -5.89 16.87
CA ASN A 100 -10.25 -7.16 16.87
C ASN A 100 -11.17 -7.41 15.65
N LYS A 101 -11.04 -6.62 14.58
CA LYS A 101 -11.71 -6.87 13.30
C LYS A 101 -10.71 -7.41 12.29
N ASN A 102 -11.07 -8.51 11.62
CA ASN A 102 -10.32 -9.04 10.50
C ASN A 102 -10.72 -8.28 9.23
N PHE A 103 -9.75 -7.67 8.54
CA PHE A 103 -10.01 -6.86 7.36
C PHE A 103 -9.59 -7.55 6.05
N GLY A 104 -9.10 -8.80 6.09
CA GLY A 104 -8.56 -9.49 4.92
C GLY A 104 -7.32 -8.76 4.37
N PHE A 105 -7.47 -8.03 3.27
CA PHE A 105 -6.40 -7.34 2.55
C PHE A 105 -6.39 -5.83 2.84
N ILE A 106 -5.21 -5.28 3.16
CA ILE A 106 -5.02 -3.85 3.41
C ILE A 106 -3.85 -3.30 2.59
N VAL A 107 -3.99 -2.10 2.03
CA VAL A 107 -2.87 -1.30 1.52
C VAL A 107 -2.43 -0.30 2.60
N ILE A 108 -1.17 -0.35 2.99
CA ILE A 108 -0.56 0.61 3.92
C ILE A 108 0.17 1.67 3.12
N GLU A 109 -0.28 2.92 3.19
CA GLU A 109 0.33 4.06 2.51
C GLU A 109 1.81 4.23 2.89
N ARG A 110 2.68 4.51 1.89
CA ARG A 110 4.09 4.85 2.12
C ARG A 110 4.24 6.32 2.53
N GLU A 111 5.39 6.67 3.09
CA GLU A 111 5.74 8.08 3.30
C GLU A 111 5.69 8.87 1.98
N PRO A 112 5.03 10.06 1.96
CA PRO A 112 5.07 10.95 0.81
C PRO A 112 6.53 11.32 0.50
N LYS A 113 6.98 11.18 -0.76
CA LYS A 113 8.25 11.79 -1.19
C LYS A 113 8.05 13.32 -1.14
N ARG A 114 8.69 13.99 -0.18
CA ARG A 114 8.82 15.46 -0.15
C ARG A 114 9.78 15.95 -1.24
#